data_AF-A0A929ZYQ2-F1
#
_entry.id   AF-A0A929ZYQ2-F1
#
_cell.length_a   1.000
_cell.length_b   1.000
_cell.length_c   1.000
_cell.angle_alpha   90.00
_cell.angle_beta   90.00
_cell.angle_gamma   90.00
#
_symmetry.space_group_name_H-M   'P 1'
#
loop_
_entity.id
_entity.type
_entity.pdbx_description
1 polymer ?
#
loop_
_entity_poly.entity_id
_entity_poly.type
_entity_poly.pdbx_seq_one_letter_code
_entity_poly.pdbx_strand_id
1 'polypeptide(L)'
;MENTINYNLTHVIDYTPYQLRLPIDLSLVIDKLDPMWSFLEIVNSINLRRFIRSHKGNQGYDPIMMMRVILFAYMNPVYSLRAIEEKCKTDIRFMYLCQDERPSFMAFQRFISNQIKGNASDIFTEIMLVICKKMKVNTRILYIDGTSMEANANKFSFVWKKTAIKTKDKTLSRIADTIGQLTKLTDISYTESYEDTQAIGGYIVSIYLWCSKNKVQFALGKGHHKTPVQKAYEELKKLNEKLKECQERIDTCGSDRNSYSKTDHDATFMHMKYDYYNNTGVFKPGYNVQLAESDEFIMNVMVSNARSDTKTFIPFMDSYEKRYQEYPGIVVADAGYGSYDNYMYCLEKDIEGYLKYQNYRYEKTAKFKKDIYRKENLLREENGKLICPQGREFVYKRDSENTKADYPCITQVWECKTYNRCPLKKDCTKAKKREVHINPILDELKAHVKELLDSEAGIQLRQQRCIQAEGTFGIIKNDWQYNRIHRRGMENVENELYLICMGFNLMKYHQKKMRMILS
;
A
#
# COMPACT_ATOMS: atom_id res chain seq x y z
N MET A 1 -4.45 79.54 -33.41
CA MET A 1 -5.60 78.69 -33.74
C MET A 1 -5.06 77.29 -33.95
N GLU A 2 -5.50 76.41 -33.07
CA GLU A 2 -5.05 75.03 -32.89
C GLU A 2 -5.36 74.19 -34.13
N ASN A 3 -4.44 73.29 -34.50
CA ASN A 3 -4.76 72.14 -35.33
C ASN A 3 -4.35 70.88 -34.55
N THR A 4 -5.29 70.43 -33.73
CA THR A 4 -5.29 69.17 -33.00
C THR A 4 -5.38 68.03 -34.01
N ILE A 5 -4.28 67.32 -34.23
CA ILE A 5 -4.31 66.02 -34.93
C ILE A 5 -4.75 64.97 -33.91
N ASN A 6 -6.02 64.58 -34.00
CA ASN A 6 -6.61 63.45 -33.28
C ASN A 6 -5.98 62.15 -33.81
N TYR A 7 -5.04 61.56 -33.06
CA TYR A 7 -4.66 60.16 -33.24
C TYR A 7 -5.64 59.26 -32.48
N ASN A 8 -6.81 59.03 -33.05
CA ASN A 8 -7.66 57.90 -32.69
C ASN A 8 -7.56 56.84 -33.78
N LEU A 9 -6.46 56.07 -33.76
CA LEU A 9 -6.40 54.76 -34.39
C LEU A 9 -6.76 53.73 -33.34
N THR A 10 -8.06 53.62 -33.05
CA THR A 10 -8.62 52.41 -32.46
C THR A 10 -8.40 51.28 -33.46
N HIS A 11 -7.38 50.45 -33.23
CA HIS A 11 -7.26 49.14 -33.88
C HIS A 11 -8.41 48.24 -33.39
N VAL A 12 -9.60 48.45 -33.93
CA VAL A 12 -10.66 47.45 -33.87
C VAL A 12 -10.26 46.38 -34.88
N ILE A 13 -9.67 45.29 -34.39
CA ILE A 13 -9.54 44.08 -35.18
C ILE A 13 -10.95 43.55 -35.33
N ASP A 14 -11.60 43.88 -36.45
CA ASP A 14 -12.90 43.30 -36.79
C ASP A 14 -12.74 41.78 -36.83
N TYR A 15 -13.41 41.10 -35.91
CA TYR A 15 -13.47 39.65 -35.85
C TYR A 15 -14.05 39.14 -37.18
N THR A 16 -13.19 38.55 -38.00
CA THR A 16 -13.58 37.90 -39.24
C THR A 16 -14.03 36.47 -38.93
N PRO A 17 -15.21 36.03 -39.40
CA PRO A 17 -15.72 34.69 -39.14
C PRO A 17 -14.79 33.60 -39.72
N TYR A 18 -14.79 32.44 -39.05
CA TYR A 18 -13.94 31.25 -39.25
C TYR A 18 -13.23 31.15 -40.63
N GLN A 19 -12.01 31.67 -40.70
CA GLN A 19 -11.09 31.38 -41.81
C GLN A 19 -10.42 30.03 -41.54
N LEU A 20 -10.58 29.07 -42.46
CA LEU A 20 -9.88 27.79 -42.41
C LEU A 20 -8.36 28.03 -42.48
N ARG A 21 -7.64 27.66 -41.42
CA ARG A 21 -6.18 27.63 -41.37
C ARG A 21 -5.74 26.17 -41.25
N LEU A 22 -4.97 25.68 -42.22
CA LEU A 22 -4.40 24.34 -42.21
C LEU A 22 -2.90 24.43 -41.92
N PRO A 23 -2.45 24.19 -40.67
CA PRO A 23 -1.03 24.07 -40.39
C PRO A 23 -0.46 22.81 -41.06
N ILE A 24 0.57 22.96 -41.90
CA ILE A 24 1.24 21.83 -42.57
C ILE A 24 2.08 21.03 -41.56
N ASP A 25 2.62 21.69 -40.53
CA ASP A 25 3.32 21.05 -39.42
C ASP A 25 2.73 21.56 -38.09
N LEU A 26 2.13 20.65 -37.32
CA LEU A 26 1.56 20.96 -36.01
C LEU A 26 2.63 21.40 -35.02
N SER A 27 3.90 21.01 -35.22
CA SER A 27 5.01 21.40 -34.36
C SER A 27 5.23 22.92 -34.30
N LEU A 28 4.91 23.62 -35.39
CA LEU A 28 5.04 25.07 -35.51
C LEU A 28 3.95 25.83 -34.73
N VAL A 29 2.85 25.16 -34.40
CA VAL A 29 1.73 25.73 -33.64
C VAL A 29 1.94 25.55 -32.14
N ILE A 30 2.73 24.55 -31.72
CA ILE A 30 2.96 24.25 -30.32
C ILE A 30 4.12 25.10 -29.80
N ASP A 31 3.90 25.82 -28.70
CA ASP A 31 4.91 26.68 -28.09
C ASP A 31 6.19 25.89 -27.78
N LYS A 32 7.37 26.50 -27.98
CA LYS A 32 8.67 25.84 -27.73
C LYS A 32 8.91 25.50 -26.26
N LEU A 33 8.22 26.20 -25.35
CA LEU A 33 8.21 25.95 -23.92
C LEU A 33 7.08 25.00 -23.50
N ASP A 34 6.27 24.47 -24.42
CA ASP A 34 5.23 23.50 -24.08
C ASP A 34 5.82 22.24 -23.43
N PRO A 35 5.16 21.65 -22.42
CA PRO A 35 5.60 20.42 -21.77
C PRO A 35 5.85 19.24 -22.74
N MET A 36 5.18 19.20 -23.89
CA MET A 36 5.38 18.19 -24.93
C MET A 36 6.85 18.08 -25.37
N TRP A 37 7.58 19.20 -25.47
CA TRP A 37 8.99 19.16 -25.89
C TRP A 37 9.90 18.55 -24.84
N SER A 38 9.64 18.85 -23.56
CA SER A 38 10.37 18.24 -22.44
C SER A 38 10.06 16.75 -22.34
N PHE A 39 8.80 16.37 -22.60
CA PHE A 39 8.37 14.99 -22.70
C PHE A 39 9.11 14.22 -23.80
N LEU A 40 9.13 14.74 -25.03
CA LEU A 40 9.81 14.11 -26.16
C LEU A 40 11.31 13.98 -25.93
N GLU A 41 11.94 14.95 -25.28
CA GLU A 41 13.36 14.87 -24.91
C GLU A 41 13.68 13.63 -24.06
N ILE A 42 12.86 13.34 -23.05
CA ILE A 42 13.04 12.17 -22.20
C ILE A 42 12.69 10.90 -22.96
N VAL A 43 11.52 10.84 -23.58
CA VAL A 43 11.03 9.59 -24.20
C VAL A 43 11.83 9.19 -25.44
N ASN A 44 12.39 10.15 -26.20
CA ASN A 44 13.29 9.85 -27.31
C ASN A 44 14.68 9.38 -26.84
N SER A 45 15.05 9.66 -25.60
CA SER A 45 16.32 9.20 -25.01
C SER A 45 16.26 7.73 -24.55
N ILE A 46 15.09 7.09 -24.62
CA ILE A 46 14.84 5.74 -24.08
C ILE A 46 14.51 4.78 -25.21
N ASN A 47 15.09 3.57 -25.16
CA ASN A 47 14.75 2.51 -26.10
C ASN A 47 13.53 1.70 -25.62
N LEU A 48 12.33 2.26 -25.81
CA LEU A 48 11.06 1.64 -25.45
C LEU A 48 10.80 0.28 -26.14
N ARG A 49 11.47 -0.02 -27.26
CA ARG A 49 11.33 -1.30 -27.99
C ARG A 49 11.86 -2.50 -27.19
N ARG A 50 12.68 -2.28 -26.16
CA ARG A 50 13.16 -3.35 -25.25
C ARG A 50 12.03 -3.94 -24.41
N PHE A 51 11.02 -3.12 -24.10
CA PHE A 51 9.93 -3.49 -23.19
C PHE A 51 8.64 -3.80 -23.92
N ILE A 52 8.45 -3.21 -25.11
CA ILE A 52 7.21 -3.32 -25.86
C ILE A 52 7.47 -4.12 -27.13
N ARG A 53 6.70 -5.21 -27.31
CA ARG A 53 6.85 -6.08 -28.48
C ARG A 53 6.05 -5.52 -29.65
N SER A 54 6.61 -5.63 -30.85
CA SER A 54 5.86 -5.39 -32.08
C SER A 54 4.77 -6.45 -32.25
N HIS A 55 3.64 -6.04 -32.83
CA HIS A 55 2.56 -6.96 -33.16
C HIS A 55 3.03 -8.05 -34.12
N LYS A 56 2.62 -9.31 -33.87
CA LYS A 56 2.65 -10.40 -34.85
C LYS A 56 1.24 -10.56 -35.42
N GLY A 57 1.04 -10.27 -36.71
CA GLY A 57 -0.27 -10.37 -37.39
C GLY A 57 -0.73 -9.06 -38.02
N ASN A 58 -2.05 -8.85 -38.12
CA ASN A 58 -2.68 -7.67 -38.76
C ASN A 58 -2.10 -6.34 -38.25
N GLN A 59 -2.08 -5.33 -39.14
CA GLN A 59 -1.63 -3.97 -38.86
C GLN A 59 -2.40 -3.36 -37.68
N GLY A 60 -1.81 -3.42 -36.49
CA GLY A 60 -2.21 -2.64 -35.32
C GLY A 60 -1.48 -1.30 -35.29
N TYR A 61 -1.88 -0.43 -34.35
CA TYR A 61 -1.19 0.83 -34.08
C TYR A 61 0.27 0.60 -33.65
N ASP A 62 1.15 1.56 -33.91
CA ASP A 62 2.54 1.49 -33.47
C ASP A 62 2.60 1.42 -31.92
N PRO A 63 3.16 0.36 -31.32
CA PRO A 63 3.20 0.20 -29.87
C PRO A 63 3.98 1.30 -29.13
N ILE A 64 4.99 1.89 -29.77
CA ILE A 64 5.79 2.99 -29.23
C ILE A 64 4.99 4.29 -29.25
N MET A 65 4.23 4.54 -30.33
CA MET A 65 3.28 5.64 -30.38
C MET A 65 2.22 5.50 -29.28
N MET A 66 1.63 4.32 -29.11
CA MET A 66 0.64 4.06 -28.05
C MET A 66 1.23 4.35 -26.65
N MET A 67 2.46 3.93 -26.40
CA MET A 67 3.14 4.22 -25.13
C MET A 67 3.39 5.71 -24.92
N ARG A 68 3.84 6.43 -25.96
CA ARG A 68 4.06 7.87 -25.90
C ARG A 68 2.79 8.62 -25.52
N VAL A 69 1.68 8.26 -26.16
CA VAL A 69 0.38 8.87 -25.88
C VAL A 69 -0.07 8.60 -24.45
N ILE A 70 0.09 7.37 -23.95
CA ILE A 70 -0.26 7.04 -22.57
C ILE A 70 0.60 7.83 -21.57
N LEU A 71 1.92 7.85 -21.75
CA LEU A 71 2.81 8.58 -20.83
C LEU A 71 2.50 10.07 -20.84
N PHE A 72 2.25 10.66 -22.01
CA PHE A 72 1.88 12.07 -22.13
C PHE A 72 0.50 12.37 -21.52
N ALA A 73 -0.46 11.45 -21.66
CA ALA A 73 -1.75 11.55 -20.99
C ALA A 73 -1.61 11.58 -19.47
N TYR A 74 -0.82 10.67 -18.89
CA TYR A 74 -0.59 10.61 -17.44
C TYR A 74 0.24 11.78 -16.93
N MET A 75 1.12 12.36 -17.77
CA MET A 75 1.81 13.62 -17.49
C MET A 75 0.85 14.82 -17.43
N ASN A 76 -0.30 14.76 -18.12
CA ASN A 76 -1.35 15.79 -18.15
C ASN A 76 -2.61 15.37 -17.36
N PRO A 77 -2.47 14.69 -16.21
CA PRO A 77 -3.54 14.05 -15.43
C PRO A 77 -4.76 13.44 -16.18
N VAL A 78 -4.58 12.86 -17.36
CA VAL A 78 -5.64 12.18 -18.13
C VAL A 78 -5.54 10.67 -17.97
N TYR A 79 -6.36 10.10 -17.08
CA TYR A 79 -6.33 8.66 -16.78
C TYR A 79 -7.40 7.82 -17.50
N SER A 80 -8.54 8.44 -17.85
CA SER A 80 -9.63 7.76 -18.54
C SER A 80 -9.25 7.44 -19.98
N LEU A 81 -9.29 6.17 -20.36
CA LEU A 81 -8.95 5.75 -21.72
C LEU A 81 -9.85 6.39 -22.79
N ARG A 82 -11.10 6.70 -22.45
CA ARG A 82 -12.01 7.44 -23.34
C ARG A 82 -11.61 8.91 -23.47
N ALA A 83 -11.12 9.51 -22.39
CA ALA A 83 -10.59 10.88 -22.45
C ALA A 83 -9.29 10.92 -23.25
N ILE A 84 -8.43 9.89 -23.16
CA ILE A 84 -7.25 9.77 -24.01
C ILE A 84 -7.64 9.67 -25.49
N GLU A 85 -8.60 8.80 -25.83
CA GLU A 85 -9.16 8.70 -27.19
C GLU A 85 -9.68 10.05 -27.69
N GLU A 86 -10.43 10.78 -26.86
CA GLU A 86 -10.96 12.09 -27.23
C GLU A 86 -9.84 13.10 -27.46
N LYS A 87 -8.81 13.10 -26.59
CA LYS A 87 -7.63 13.95 -26.75
C LYS A 87 -6.89 13.67 -28.05
N CYS A 88 -6.77 12.41 -28.49
CA CYS A 88 -6.22 12.06 -29.80
C CYS A 88 -7.00 12.67 -30.98
N LYS A 89 -8.28 13.05 -30.80
CA LYS A 89 -9.11 13.68 -31.83
C LYS A 89 -9.06 15.21 -31.78
N THR A 90 -8.88 15.80 -30.60
CA THR A 90 -9.12 17.24 -30.39
C THR A 90 -7.90 18.04 -29.93
N ASP A 91 -6.90 17.41 -29.28
CA ASP A 91 -5.75 18.11 -28.69
C ASP A 91 -4.55 18.02 -29.62
N ILE A 92 -4.06 19.18 -30.08
CA ILE A 92 -3.00 19.27 -31.09
C ILE A 92 -1.72 18.53 -30.69
N ARG A 93 -1.40 18.48 -29.40
CA ARG A 93 -0.22 17.77 -28.87
C ARG A 93 -0.38 16.26 -29.03
N PHE A 94 -1.58 15.75 -28.79
CA PHE A 94 -1.90 14.33 -28.98
C PHE A 94 -1.98 13.98 -30.47
N MET A 95 -2.56 14.84 -31.30
CA MET A 95 -2.57 14.66 -32.76
C MET A 95 -1.15 14.57 -33.33
N TYR A 96 -0.25 15.45 -32.86
CA TYR A 96 1.16 15.40 -33.21
C TYR A 96 1.83 14.09 -32.77
N LEU A 97 1.62 13.66 -31.52
CA LEU A 97 2.17 12.40 -31.00
C LEU A 97 1.62 11.16 -31.72
N CYS A 98 0.37 11.22 -32.17
CA CYS A 98 -0.30 10.14 -32.89
C CYS A 98 -0.02 10.12 -34.40
N GLN A 99 0.60 11.16 -34.96
CA GLN A 99 0.79 11.29 -36.42
C GLN A 99 -0.52 11.06 -37.19
N ASP A 100 -1.59 11.73 -36.76
CA ASP A 100 -2.97 11.60 -37.28
C ASP A 100 -3.68 10.24 -37.10
N GLU A 101 -3.03 9.25 -36.49
CA GLU A 101 -3.74 8.04 -36.04
C GLU A 101 -4.73 8.37 -34.92
N ARG A 102 -5.84 7.63 -34.86
CA ARG A 102 -6.90 7.84 -33.85
C ARG A 102 -7.20 6.54 -33.10
N PRO A 103 -6.33 6.10 -32.17
CA PRO A 103 -6.56 4.88 -31.42
C PRO A 103 -7.80 4.99 -30.54
N SER A 104 -8.64 3.95 -30.59
CA SER A 104 -9.81 3.87 -29.71
C SER A 104 -9.43 3.54 -28.27
N PHE A 105 -10.33 3.82 -27.31
CA PHE A 105 -10.13 3.44 -25.91
C PHE A 105 -9.88 1.93 -25.73
N MET A 106 -10.44 1.08 -26.60
CA MET A 106 -10.23 -0.37 -26.59
C MET A 106 -8.82 -0.74 -27.05
N ALA A 107 -8.24 -0.01 -28.00
CA ALA A 107 -6.85 -0.20 -28.39
C ALA A 107 -5.93 0.06 -27.19
N PHE A 108 -6.07 1.20 -26.50
CA PHE A 108 -5.30 1.50 -25.31
C PHE A 108 -5.51 0.47 -24.19
N GLN A 109 -6.74 0.01 -23.97
CA GLN A 109 -7.02 -1.01 -22.95
C GLN A 109 -6.27 -2.32 -23.23
N ARG A 110 -6.30 -2.80 -24.49
CA ARG A 110 -5.59 -4.02 -24.90
C ARG A 110 -4.08 -3.84 -24.79
N PHE A 111 -3.57 -2.68 -25.19
CA PHE A 111 -2.15 -2.37 -25.11
C PHE A 111 -1.64 -2.37 -23.66
N ILE A 112 -2.33 -1.68 -22.75
CA ILE A 112 -1.97 -1.67 -21.31
C ILE A 112 -1.99 -3.10 -20.75
N SER A 113 -3.03 -3.86 -21.06
CA SER A 113 -3.23 -5.20 -20.49
C SER A 113 -2.24 -6.23 -21.04
N ASN A 114 -1.82 -6.11 -22.30
CA ASN A 114 -1.03 -7.14 -22.99
C ASN A 114 0.46 -6.80 -23.12
N GLN A 115 0.84 -5.51 -23.10
CA GLN A 115 2.21 -5.07 -23.37
C GLN A 115 2.85 -4.33 -22.19
N ILE A 116 2.09 -3.47 -21.49
CA ILE A 116 2.63 -2.69 -20.36
C ILE A 116 2.66 -3.52 -19.08
N LYS A 117 1.63 -4.36 -18.89
CA LYS A 117 1.51 -5.23 -17.72
C LYS A 117 2.78 -6.06 -17.50
N GLY A 118 3.45 -5.84 -16.37
CA GLY A 118 4.70 -6.52 -16.00
C GLY A 118 5.97 -5.79 -16.43
N ASN A 119 5.88 -4.85 -17.38
CA ASN A 119 7.02 -4.06 -17.88
C ASN A 119 7.01 -2.61 -17.34
N ALA A 120 5.93 -2.16 -16.70
CA ALA A 120 5.79 -0.77 -16.25
C ALA A 120 6.90 -0.35 -15.27
N SER A 121 7.34 -1.26 -14.39
CA SER A 121 8.45 -1.02 -13.46
C SER A 121 9.76 -0.76 -14.22
N ASP A 122 10.07 -1.57 -15.24
CA ASP A 122 11.32 -1.43 -15.99
C ASP A 122 11.34 -0.15 -16.82
N ILE A 123 10.20 0.21 -17.44
CA ILE A 123 10.06 1.48 -18.16
C ILE A 123 10.24 2.67 -17.19
N PHE A 124 9.67 2.58 -15.99
CA PHE A 124 9.88 3.59 -14.95
C PHE A 124 11.37 3.72 -14.59
N THR A 125 12.09 2.60 -14.42
CA THR A 125 13.55 2.62 -14.17
C THR A 125 14.29 3.39 -15.26
N GLU A 126 14.05 3.06 -16.52
CA GLU A 126 14.76 3.66 -17.64
C GLU A 126 14.48 5.17 -17.76
N ILE A 127 13.24 5.60 -17.54
CA ILE A 127 12.89 7.02 -17.45
C ILE A 127 13.68 7.68 -16.32
N MET A 128 13.73 7.05 -15.15
CA MET A 128 14.43 7.62 -13.99
C MET A 128 15.94 7.68 -14.17
N LEU A 129 16.58 6.69 -14.79
CA LEU A 129 18.01 6.74 -15.09
C LEU A 129 18.35 7.91 -16.02
N VAL A 130 17.53 8.17 -17.04
CA VAL A 130 17.69 9.32 -17.94
C VAL A 130 17.49 10.65 -17.19
N ILE A 131 16.43 10.76 -16.38
CA ILE A 131 16.15 11.97 -15.59
C ILE A 131 17.28 12.23 -14.59
N CYS A 132 17.75 11.23 -13.84
CA CYS A 132 18.83 11.37 -12.87
C CYS A 132 20.11 11.87 -13.53
N LYS A 133 20.45 11.34 -14.71
CA LYS A 133 21.62 11.79 -15.49
C LYS A 133 21.48 13.23 -15.96
N LYS A 134 20.32 13.61 -16.51
CA LYS A 134 20.08 14.96 -17.06
C LYS A 134 19.99 16.03 -15.96
N MET A 135 19.34 15.71 -14.85
CA MET A 135 19.06 16.64 -13.75
C MET A 135 20.07 16.58 -12.61
N LYS A 136 21.06 15.66 -12.67
CA LYS A 136 22.05 15.41 -11.61
C LYS A 136 21.38 15.21 -10.24
N VAL A 137 20.36 14.34 -10.21
CA VAL A 137 19.58 14.05 -8.99
C VAL A 137 20.50 13.42 -7.94
N ASN A 138 20.44 13.94 -6.72
CA ASN A 138 21.14 13.38 -5.58
C ASN A 138 20.39 12.14 -5.05
N THR A 139 20.75 10.96 -5.55
CA THR A 139 20.17 9.66 -5.14
C THR A 139 20.67 9.17 -3.78
N ARG A 140 21.65 9.85 -3.16
CA ARG A 140 22.18 9.46 -1.85
C ARG A 140 21.15 9.63 -0.73
N ILE A 141 20.25 10.61 -0.86
CA ILE A 141 19.25 10.94 0.15
C ILE A 141 17.87 10.53 -0.37
N LEU A 142 17.20 9.66 0.37
CA LEU A 142 15.88 9.14 0.01
C LEU A 142 14.84 9.51 1.06
N TYR A 143 13.80 10.23 0.64
CA TYR A 143 12.65 10.58 1.48
C TYR A 143 11.52 9.59 1.25
N ILE A 144 11.05 8.93 2.30
CA ILE A 144 10.00 7.91 2.21
C ILE A 144 8.73 8.39 2.91
N ASP A 145 7.60 8.19 2.25
CA ASP A 145 6.27 8.37 2.86
C ASP A 145 5.30 7.31 2.34
N GLY A 146 4.33 6.99 3.20
CA GLY A 146 3.30 6.00 2.97
C GLY A 146 1.92 6.63 2.96
N THR A 147 1.03 6.11 2.11
CA THR A 147 -0.36 6.53 2.13
C THR A 147 -1.33 5.43 1.76
N SER A 148 -2.43 5.33 2.51
CA SER A 148 -3.55 4.49 2.10
C SER A 148 -4.30 5.13 0.93
N MET A 149 -4.61 4.32 -0.08
CA MET A 149 -5.41 4.68 -1.25
C MET A 149 -6.63 3.77 -1.34
N GLU A 150 -7.81 4.36 -1.63
CA GLU A 150 -9.05 3.60 -1.76
C GLU A 150 -9.00 2.71 -3.01
N ALA A 151 -9.34 1.43 -2.86
CA ALA A 151 -9.34 0.46 -3.95
C ALA A 151 -10.60 0.58 -4.83
N ASN A 152 -10.54 0.05 -6.06
CA ASN A 152 -11.73 -0.20 -6.87
C ASN A 152 -12.51 -1.43 -6.37
N ALA A 153 -12.98 -1.37 -5.13
CA ALA A 153 -13.73 -2.46 -4.50
C ALA A 153 -15.08 -1.99 -3.97
N ASN A 154 -15.99 -2.93 -3.73
CA ASN A 154 -17.23 -2.65 -3.01
C ASN A 154 -16.90 -2.28 -1.56
N LYS A 155 -17.42 -1.14 -1.09
CA LYS A 155 -17.15 -0.56 0.22
C LYS A 155 -17.66 -1.41 1.39
N PHE A 156 -18.65 -2.27 1.15
CA PHE A 156 -19.37 -2.99 2.20
C PHE A 156 -19.12 -4.50 2.24
N SER A 157 -18.21 -5.01 1.41
CA SER A 157 -17.97 -6.46 1.26
C SER A 157 -16.79 -6.97 2.08
N PHE A 158 -16.94 -7.00 3.41
CA PHE A 158 -15.87 -7.36 4.34
C PHE A 158 -15.69 -8.87 4.53
N VAL A 159 -14.43 -9.32 4.54
CA VAL A 159 -14.03 -10.61 5.12
C VAL A 159 -12.93 -10.38 6.15
N TRP A 160 -13.19 -10.83 7.38
CA TRP A 160 -12.25 -10.75 8.50
C TRP A 160 -11.74 -12.14 8.84
N LYS A 161 -10.41 -12.34 8.78
CA LYS A 161 -9.76 -13.64 9.03
C LYS A 161 -10.12 -14.20 10.40
N LYS A 162 -10.10 -13.35 11.44
CA LYS A 162 -10.46 -13.73 12.81
C LYS A 162 -11.89 -14.24 12.92
N THR A 163 -12.83 -13.64 12.19
CA THR A 163 -14.23 -14.10 12.15
C THR A 163 -14.36 -15.43 11.43
N ALA A 164 -13.60 -15.64 10.35
CA ALA A 164 -13.55 -16.91 9.64
C ALA A 164 -12.98 -18.02 10.54
N ILE A 165 -11.87 -17.79 11.24
CA ILE A 165 -11.27 -18.73 12.20
C ILE A 165 -12.27 -19.08 13.31
N LYS A 166 -12.87 -18.09 13.97
CA LYS A 166 -13.87 -18.34 15.02
C LYS A 166 -15.08 -19.14 14.50
N THR A 167 -15.45 -18.95 13.24
CA THR A 167 -16.53 -19.71 12.60
C THR A 167 -16.06 -21.14 12.29
N LYS A 168 -14.81 -21.32 11.83
CA LYS A 168 -14.17 -22.63 11.63
C LYS A 168 -14.23 -23.45 12.91
N ASP A 169 -13.75 -22.89 14.02
CA ASP A 169 -13.66 -23.59 15.31
C ASP A 169 -15.05 -24.03 15.80
N LYS A 170 -16.06 -23.16 15.70
CA LYS A 170 -17.45 -23.50 16.03
C LYS A 170 -18.04 -24.58 15.13
N THR A 171 -17.73 -24.52 13.83
CA THR A 171 -18.18 -25.52 12.86
C THR A 171 -17.54 -26.88 13.17
N LEU A 172 -16.25 -26.92 13.52
CA LEU A 172 -15.55 -28.15 13.92
C LEU A 172 -16.18 -28.81 15.14
N SER A 173 -16.50 -28.05 16.20
CA SER A 173 -17.20 -28.60 17.37
C SER A 173 -18.55 -29.21 16.98
N ARG A 174 -19.32 -28.54 16.11
CA ARG A 174 -20.62 -29.05 15.65
C ARG A 174 -20.48 -30.28 14.73
N ILE A 175 -19.41 -30.36 13.94
CA ILE A 175 -19.10 -31.54 13.12
C ILE A 175 -18.83 -32.73 14.03
N ALA A 176 -18.00 -32.57 15.06
CA ALA A 176 -17.71 -33.63 16.02
C ALA A 176 -18.99 -34.13 16.71
N ASP A 177 -19.85 -33.20 17.17
CA ASP A 177 -21.15 -33.55 17.77
C ASP A 177 -22.06 -34.31 16.79
N THR A 178 -22.15 -33.85 15.54
CA THR A 178 -23.01 -34.43 14.51
C THR A 178 -22.51 -35.82 14.07
N ILE A 179 -21.19 -36.00 13.94
CA ILE A 179 -20.59 -37.31 13.67
C ILE A 179 -20.84 -38.25 14.85
N GLY A 180 -20.65 -37.79 16.09
CA GLY A 180 -20.97 -38.58 17.28
C GLY A 180 -22.44 -39.02 17.36
N GLN A 181 -23.38 -38.21 16.86
CA GLN A 181 -24.78 -38.61 16.71
C GLN A 181 -24.95 -39.65 15.61
N LEU A 182 -24.33 -39.46 14.44
CA LEU A 182 -24.42 -40.40 13.31
C LEU A 182 -23.83 -41.78 13.66
N THR A 183 -22.71 -41.84 14.38
CA THR A 183 -22.12 -43.10 14.86
C THR A 183 -23.00 -43.82 15.90
N LYS A 184 -23.89 -43.11 16.62
CA LYS A 184 -24.88 -43.75 17.52
C LYS A 184 -26.11 -44.25 16.77
N LEU A 185 -26.47 -43.57 15.69
CA LEU A 185 -27.66 -43.89 14.89
C LEU A 185 -27.38 -44.89 13.76
N THR A 186 -26.11 -45.14 13.45
CA THR A 186 -25.64 -46.00 12.35
C THR A 186 -24.44 -46.81 12.81
N ASP A 187 -24.16 -47.93 12.14
CA ASP A 187 -22.99 -48.77 12.44
C ASP A 187 -21.70 -48.28 11.76
N ILE A 188 -21.63 -47.00 11.40
CA ILE A 188 -20.50 -46.41 10.67
C ILE A 188 -19.72 -45.48 11.59
N SER A 189 -18.51 -45.89 11.95
CA SER A 189 -17.53 -45.08 12.66
C SER A 189 -16.77 -44.13 11.75
N TYR A 190 -16.38 -42.98 12.29
CA TYR A 190 -15.48 -42.02 11.65
C TYR A 190 -14.17 -41.95 12.44
N THR A 191 -13.04 -42.15 11.77
CA THR A 191 -11.70 -42.23 12.39
C THR A 191 -10.73 -41.16 11.92
N GLU A 192 -11.15 -40.35 10.94
CA GLU A 192 -10.30 -39.35 10.29
C GLU A 192 -10.33 -37.99 11.02
N SER A 193 -9.54 -37.04 10.55
CA SER A 193 -9.51 -35.68 11.07
C SER A 193 -10.79 -34.89 10.74
N TYR A 194 -11.41 -34.28 11.75
CA TYR A 194 -12.56 -33.38 11.57
C TYR A 194 -12.25 -32.11 10.77
N GLU A 195 -10.98 -31.81 10.48
CA GLU A 195 -10.60 -30.71 9.60
C GLU A 195 -10.57 -31.11 8.11
N ASP A 196 -10.54 -32.40 7.81
CA ASP A 196 -10.45 -32.92 6.44
C ASP A 196 -11.85 -32.99 5.79
N THR A 197 -12.13 -32.00 4.96
CA THR A 197 -13.41 -31.88 4.25
C THR A 197 -13.65 -32.98 3.21
N GLN A 198 -12.58 -33.61 2.70
CA GLN A 198 -12.66 -34.74 1.78
C GLN A 198 -13.00 -36.01 2.52
N ALA A 199 -12.35 -36.28 3.67
CA ALA A 199 -12.69 -37.39 4.54
C ALA A 199 -14.15 -37.30 5.06
N ILE A 200 -14.58 -36.11 5.49
CA ILE A 200 -15.99 -35.87 5.86
C ILE A 200 -16.91 -36.11 4.66
N GLY A 201 -16.50 -35.69 3.47
CA GLY A 201 -17.23 -35.97 2.22
C GLY A 201 -17.42 -37.46 1.97
N GLY A 202 -16.36 -38.27 2.17
CA GLY A 202 -16.44 -39.73 2.09
C GLY A 202 -17.37 -40.33 3.14
N TYR A 203 -17.31 -39.85 4.38
CA TYR A 203 -18.20 -40.29 5.45
C TYR A 203 -19.68 -39.98 5.15
N ILE A 204 -19.98 -38.79 4.62
CA ILE A 204 -21.33 -38.41 4.16
C ILE A 204 -21.83 -39.42 3.13
N VAL A 205 -21.00 -39.82 2.15
CA VAL A 205 -21.35 -40.83 1.14
C VAL A 205 -21.65 -42.19 1.80
N SER A 206 -20.81 -42.62 2.74
CA SER A 206 -21.04 -43.88 3.47
C SER A 206 -22.36 -43.88 4.24
N ILE A 207 -22.70 -42.78 4.92
CA ILE A 207 -23.99 -42.63 5.61
C ILE A 207 -25.16 -42.68 4.62
N TYR A 208 -25.04 -42.05 3.46
CA TYR A 208 -26.07 -42.11 2.41
C TYR A 208 -26.31 -43.54 1.91
N LEU A 209 -25.23 -44.30 1.66
CA LEU A 209 -25.32 -45.72 1.27
C LEU A 209 -25.96 -46.58 2.37
N TRP A 210 -25.64 -46.32 3.64
CA TRP A 210 -26.27 -47.00 4.77
C TRP A 210 -27.77 -46.72 4.84
N CYS A 211 -28.20 -45.47 4.64
CA CYS A 211 -29.61 -45.11 4.59
C CYS A 211 -30.35 -45.86 3.47
N SER A 212 -29.72 -45.97 2.28
CA SER A 212 -30.27 -46.72 1.16
C SER A 212 -30.42 -48.21 1.47
N LYS A 213 -29.38 -48.84 2.03
CA LYS A 213 -29.38 -50.25 2.44
C LYS A 213 -30.46 -50.55 3.50
N ASN A 214 -30.66 -49.64 4.45
CA ASN A 214 -31.63 -49.78 5.54
C ASN A 214 -33.03 -49.22 5.18
N LYS A 215 -33.29 -48.91 3.90
CA LYS A 215 -34.58 -48.38 3.41
C LYS A 215 -35.07 -47.11 4.13
N VAL A 216 -34.15 -46.27 4.60
CA VAL A 216 -34.47 -44.96 5.19
C VAL A 216 -34.87 -44.00 4.07
N GLN A 217 -36.16 -43.70 3.96
CA GLN A 217 -36.65 -42.74 2.97
C GLN A 217 -36.39 -41.29 3.41
N PHE A 218 -35.76 -40.52 2.52
CA PHE A 218 -35.54 -39.10 2.74
C PHE A 218 -36.81 -38.32 2.46
N ALA A 219 -37.36 -37.67 3.49
CA ALA A 219 -38.49 -36.78 3.33
C ALA A 219 -38.06 -35.49 2.62
N LEU A 220 -38.70 -35.16 1.49
CA LEU A 220 -38.48 -33.95 0.70
C LEU A 220 -39.64 -32.95 0.91
N GLY A 221 -39.35 -31.65 0.91
CA GLY A 221 -40.36 -30.59 1.04
C GLY A 221 -40.57 -30.04 2.48
N LYS A 222 -41.42 -29.01 2.60
CA LYS A 222 -41.81 -28.39 3.88
C LYS A 222 -42.99 -29.15 4.49
N GLY A 223 -42.95 -29.43 5.80
CA GLY A 223 -44.06 -30.07 6.54
C GLY A 223 -43.93 -31.57 6.76
N HIS A 224 -42.93 -32.24 6.19
CA HIS A 224 -42.68 -33.67 6.44
C HIS A 224 -41.74 -33.92 7.62
N HIS A 225 -42.01 -34.98 8.39
CA HIS A 225 -41.18 -35.38 9.51
C HIS A 225 -39.89 -36.08 9.03
N LYS A 226 -38.74 -35.42 9.19
CA LYS A 226 -37.42 -36.00 8.87
C LYS A 226 -36.94 -36.91 9.98
N THR A 227 -36.39 -38.07 9.63
CA THR A 227 -35.78 -39.00 10.59
C THR A 227 -34.55 -38.36 11.26
N PRO A 228 -34.16 -38.80 12.47
CA PRO A 228 -32.95 -38.30 13.13
C PRO A 228 -31.69 -38.45 12.27
N VAL A 229 -31.54 -39.58 11.56
CA VAL A 229 -30.42 -39.84 10.64
C VAL A 229 -30.41 -38.85 9.48
N GLN A 230 -31.57 -38.61 8.84
CA GLN A 230 -31.66 -37.63 7.75
C GLN A 230 -31.27 -36.23 8.23
N LYS A 231 -31.75 -35.80 9.42
CA LYS A 231 -31.43 -34.48 9.99
C LYS A 231 -29.92 -34.34 10.23
N ALA A 232 -29.29 -35.33 10.86
CA ALA A 232 -27.86 -35.32 11.15
C ALA A 232 -27.02 -35.39 9.86
N TYR A 233 -27.43 -36.18 8.86
CA TYR A 233 -26.79 -36.22 7.55
C TYR A 233 -26.85 -34.87 6.82
N GLU A 234 -28.04 -34.25 6.73
CA GLU A 234 -28.20 -32.95 6.07
C GLU A 234 -27.43 -31.84 6.79
N GLU A 235 -27.39 -31.90 8.13
CA GLU A 235 -26.61 -30.97 8.94
C GLU A 235 -25.11 -31.16 8.70
N LEU A 236 -24.61 -32.40 8.71
CA LEU A 236 -23.20 -32.68 8.43
C LEU A 236 -22.79 -32.20 7.03
N LYS A 237 -23.65 -32.39 6.03
CA LYS A 237 -23.42 -31.86 4.67
C LYS A 237 -23.28 -30.34 4.67
N LYS A 238 -24.20 -29.62 5.32
CA LYS A 238 -24.15 -28.15 5.47
C LYS A 238 -22.91 -27.70 6.23
N LEU A 239 -22.55 -28.40 7.30
CA LEU A 239 -21.36 -28.08 8.10
C LEU A 239 -20.08 -28.31 7.30
N ASN A 240 -20.00 -29.37 6.48
CA ASN A 240 -18.85 -29.63 5.61
C ASN A 240 -18.69 -28.53 4.54
N GLU A 241 -19.78 -28.13 3.88
CA GLU A 241 -19.78 -26.99 2.95
C GLU A 241 -19.35 -25.70 3.66
N LYS A 242 -19.82 -25.48 4.89
CA LYS A 242 -19.43 -24.32 5.69
C LYS A 242 -17.96 -24.33 6.11
N LEU A 243 -17.42 -25.51 6.40
CA LEU A 243 -16.01 -25.68 6.74
C LEU A 243 -15.11 -25.34 5.53
N LYS A 244 -15.47 -25.84 4.33
CA LYS A 244 -14.80 -25.48 3.06
C LYS A 244 -14.79 -23.97 2.83
N GLU A 245 -15.94 -23.32 2.96
CA GLU A 245 -16.03 -21.85 2.80
C GLU A 245 -15.15 -21.10 3.82
N CYS A 246 -15.05 -21.60 5.06
CA CYS A 246 -14.18 -20.98 6.07
C CYS A 246 -12.69 -21.17 5.73
N GLN A 247 -12.29 -22.35 5.27
CA GLN A 247 -10.92 -22.64 4.82
C GLN A 247 -10.55 -21.74 3.65
N GLU A 248 -11.37 -21.70 2.59
CA GLU A 248 -11.17 -20.83 1.42
C GLU A 248 -10.98 -19.35 1.81
N ARG A 249 -11.80 -18.85 2.75
CA ARG A 249 -11.69 -17.46 3.25
C ARG A 249 -10.40 -17.21 4.03
N ILE A 250 -9.92 -18.20 4.78
CA ILE A 250 -8.66 -18.08 5.54
C ILE A 250 -7.48 -18.11 4.57
N ASP A 251 -7.51 -19.01 3.59
CA ASP A 251 -6.46 -19.21 2.60
C ASP A 251 -6.35 -17.99 1.68
N THR A 252 -7.48 -17.48 1.17
CA THR A 252 -7.52 -16.24 0.38
C THR A 252 -6.96 -15.04 1.15
N CYS A 253 -7.16 -15.00 2.47
CA CYS A 253 -6.60 -13.94 3.30
C CYS A 253 -5.08 -14.06 3.44
N GLY A 254 -4.50 -15.27 3.36
CA GLY A 254 -3.08 -15.52 3.54
C GLY A 254 -2.60 -15.34 4.99
N SER A 255 -1.31 -15.54 5.24
CA SER A 255 -0.68 -15.40 6.56
C SER A 255 -0.53 -13.95 7.03
N ASP A 256 -0.28 -13.03 6.10
CA ASP A 256 0.36 -11.75 6.41
C ASP A 256 -0.61 -10.61 6.70
N ARG A 257 -1.92 -10.85 6.50
CA ARG A 257 -2.98 -9.87 6.71
C ARG A 257 -4.20 -10.46 7.42
N ASN A 258 -5.04 -9.56 7.93
CA ASN A 258 -6.19 -9.90 8.78
C ASN A 258 -7.56 -9.76 8.10
N SER A 259 -7.60 -9.22 6.88
CA SER A 259 -8.86 -8.94 6.18
C SER A 259 -8.63 -8.73 4.69
N TYR A 260 -9.66 -8.95 3.87
CA TYR A 260 -9.63 -8.66 2.43
C TYR A 260 -11.04 -8.38 1.87
N SER A 261 -11.13 -7.68 0.74
CA SER A 261 -12.41 -7.40 0.06
C SER A 261 -12.90 -8.60 -0.78
N LYS A 262 -14.22 -8.81 -0.84
CA LYS A 262 -14.79 -9.87 -1.71
C LYS A 262 -14.69 -9.58 -3.20
N THR A 263 -14.56 -8.32 -3.61
CA THR A 263 -14.55 -7.92 -5.03
C THR A 263 -13.14 -7.62 -5.56
N ASP A 264 -12.21 -7.36 -4.65
CA ASP A 264 -10.79 -7.20 -4.94
C ASP A 264 -10.02 -7.89 -3.81
N HIS A 265 -9.63 -9.15 -4.05
CA HIS A 265 -9.08 -9.98 -2.99
C HIS A 265 -7.72 -9.49 -2.50
N ASP A 266 -7.00 -8.64 -3.23
CA ASP A 266 -5.71 -8.10 -2.78
C ASP A 266 -5.87 -6.84 -1.90
N ALA A 267 -7.01 -6.16 -1.99
CA ALA A 267 -7.31 -4.98 -1.18
C ALA A 267 -7.62 -5.35 0.28
N THR A 268 -7.03 -4.61 1.22
CA THR A 268 -7.20 -4.80 2.66
C THR A 268 -8.02 -3.66 3.24
N PHE A 269 -8.80 -3.91 4.29
CA PHE A 269 -9.52 -2.84 4.97
C PHE A 269 -8.59 -1.99 5.81
N MET A 270 -8.54 -0.69 5.53
CA MET A 270 -7.63 0.27 6.18
C MET A 270 -8.39 1.54 6.57
N HIS A 271 -7.85 2.29 7.53
CA HIS A 271 -8.27 3.67 7.76
C HIS A 271 -7.72 4.54 6.63
N MET A 272 -8.59 5.30 5.98
CA MET A 272 -8.14 6.27 4.97
C MET A 272 -7.64 7.54 5.67
N LYS A 273 -6.73 8.32 5.03
CA LYS A 273 -6.29 9.61 5.60
C LYS A 273 -7.49 10.54 5.90
N TYR A 274 -8.51 10.59 5.04
CA TYR A 274 -9.75 11.34 5.33
C TYR A 274 -10.46 10.85 6.61
N ASP A 275 -10.52 9.54 6.86
CA ASP A 275 -11.16 9.00 8.06
C ASP A 275 -10.34 9.31 9.32
N TYR A 276 -9.02 9.33 9.24
CA TYR A 276 -8.15 9.78 10.35
C TYR A 276 -8.48 11.20 10.81
N TYR A 277 -8.78 12.11 9.88
CA TYR A 277 -9.15 13.49 10.22
C TYR A 277 -10.61 13.61 10.69
N ASN A 278 -11.53 12.81 10.13
CA ASN A 278 -12.96 12.91 10.43
C ASN A 278 -13.44 11.97 11.54
N ASN A 279 -12.59 11.06 12.02
CA ASN A 279 -12.86 10.06 13.05
C ASN A 279 -14.20 9.32 12.84
N THR A 280 -14.54 8.98 11.58
CA THR A 280 -15.79 8.27 11.29
C THR A 280 -15.72 6.80 11.72
N GLY A 281 -14.49 6.27 11.87
CA GLY A 281 -14.22 4.89 12.25
C GLY A 281 -14.53 3.87 11.14
N VAL A 282 -14.77 4.35 9.92
CA VAL A 282 -15.18 3.52 8.78
C VAL A 282 -13.94 3.06 8.01
N PHE A 283 -13.69 1.75 8.07
CA PHE A 283 -12.70 1.11 7.21
C PHE A 283 -13.18 1.07 5.76
N LYS A 284 -12.25 1.31 4.83
CA LYS A 284 -12.49 1.08 3.40
C LYS A 284 -11.48 0.10 2.84
N PRO A 285 -11.85 -0.67 1.80
CA PRO A 285 -10.88 -1.50 1.10
C PRO A 285 -9.88 -0.57 0.39
N GLY A 286 -8.60 -0.83 0.59
CA GLY A 286 -7.53 -0.02 0.07
C GLY A 286 -6.20 -0.75 0.00
N TYR A 287 -5.25 -0.06 -0.59
CA TYR A 287 -3.84 -0.45 -0.66
C TYR A 287 -3.01 0.58 0.09
N ASN A 288 -1.93 0.12 0.70
CA ASN A 288 -0.90 0.99 1.23
C ASN A 288 0.13 1.24 0.11
N VAL A 289 0.25 2.49 -0.33
CA VAL A 289 1.16 2.90 -1.40
C VAL A 289 2.34 3.61 -0.77
N GLN A 290 3.55 3.20 -1.16
CA GLN A 290 4.82 3.70 -0.67
C GLN A 290 5.53 4.41 -1.81
N LEU A 291 6.00 5.63 -1.56
CA LEU A 291 6.81 6.39 -2.50
C LEU A 291 8.15 6.75 -1.85
N ALA A 292 9.19 6.76 -2.67
CA ALA A 292 10.51 7.23 -2.31
C ALA A 292 10.89 8.36 -3.24
N GLU A 293 11.45 9.45 -2.69
CA GLU A 293 11.74 10.66 -3.45
C GLU A 293 13.16 11.18 -3.20
N SER A 294 13.76 11.71 -4.26
CA SER A 294 15.04 12.42 -4.24
C SER A 294 14.96 13.62 -5.19
N ASP A 295 15.33 14.81 -4.71
CA ASP A 295 15.28 16.09 -5.43
C ASP A 295 13.98 16.33 -6.22
N GLU A 296 12.83 16.12 -5.55
CA GLU A 296 11.46 16.24 -6.09
C GLU A 296 11.00 15.14 -7.06
N PHE A 297 11.85 14.17 -7.39
CA PHE A 297 11.49 13.05 -8.26
C PHE A 297 11.18 11.79 -7.48
N ILE A 298 10.13 11.08 -7.89
CA ILE A 298 9.81 9.76 -7.37
C ILE A 298 10.84 8.76 -7.91
N MET A 299 11.58 8.14 -7.02
CA MET A 299 12.65 7.19 -7.30
C MET A 299 12.18 5.74 -7.17
N ASN A 300 11.20 5.46 -6.31
CA ASN A 300 10.66 4.12 -6.18
C ASN A 300 9.19 4.12 -5.74
N VAL A 301 8.48 3.06 -6.11
CA VAL A 301 7.04 2.89 -5.88
C VAL A 301 6.78 1.46 -5.44
N MET A 302 5.96 1.27 -4.40
CA MET A 302 5.51 -0.06 -4.01
C MET A 302 4.06 -0.03 -3.52
N VAL A 303 3.34 -1.10 -3.84
CA VAL A 303 1.98 -1.35 -3.39
C VAL A 303 2.00 -2.49 -2.38
N SER A 304 1.33 -2.30 -1.24
CA SER A 304 1.24 -3.30 -0.20
C SER A 304 -0.20 -3.47 0.29
N ASN A 305 -0.52 -4.68 0.73
CA ASN A 305 -1.74 -4.98 1.47
C ASN A 305 -1.56 -4.80 2.99
N ALA A 306 -0.35 -4.43 3.46
CA ALA A 306 -0.06 -4.16 4.86
C ALA A 306 -0.76 -2.87 5.33
N ARG A 307 -1.39 -2.91 6.51
CA ARG A 307 -2.10 -1.76 7.09
C ARG A 307 -1.18 -0.68 7.68
N SER A 308 0.09 -1.00 7.86
CA SER A 308 1.08 -0.17 8.55
C SER A 308 2.35 -0.16 7.74
N ASP A 309 3.01 0.99 7.72
CA ASP A 309 4.25 1.24 6.98
C ASP A 309 5.47 0.52 7.57
N THR A 310 5.37 0.05 8.82
CA THR A 310 6.49 -0.61 9.48
C THR A 310 6.99 -1.82 8.70
N LYS A 311 6.05 -2.64 8.20
CA LYS A 311 6.37 -3.88 7.47
C LYS A 311 6.68 -3.67 5.99
N THR A 312 6.51 -2.45 5.48
CA THR A 312 6.77 -2.15 4.07
C THR A 312 8.20 -1.68 3.85
N PHE A 313 8.89 -1.19 4.88
CA PHE A 313 10.23 -0.62 4.75
C PHE A 313 11.24 -1.57 4.10
N ILE A 314 11.47 -2.76 4.67
CA ILE A 314 12.48 -3.70 4.20
C ILE A 314 12.20 -4.13 2.74
N PRO A 315 11.00 -4.64 2.38
CA PRO A 315 10.69 -4.96 0.98
C PRO A 315 10.83 -3.76 0.03
N PHE A 316 10.53 -2.56 0.53
CA PHE A 316 10.65 -1.34 -0.27
C PHE A 316 12.11 -0.98 -0.56
N MET A 317 12.99 -1.10 0.43
CA MET A 317 14.42 -0.88 0.27
C MET A 317 15.05 -1.96 -0.63
N ASP A 318 14.68 -3.24 -0.46
CA ASP A 318 15.13 -4.32 -1.34
C ASP A 318 14.70 -4.07 -2.79
N SER A 319 13.48 -3.55 -3.03
CA SER A 319 13.03 -3.20 -4.37
C SER A 319 13.82 -2.01 -4.97
N TYR A 320 14.27 -1.08 -4.14
CA TYR A 320 15.10 0.04 -4.55
C TYR A 320 16.50 -0.45 -4.96
N GLU A 321 17.13 -1.30 -4.14
CA GLU A 321 18.43 -1.90 -4.46
C GLU A 321 18.35 -2.74 -5.72
N LYS A 322 17.31 -3.56 -5.89
CA LYS A 322 17.11 -4.32 -7.13
C LYS A 322 17.04 -3.40 -8.36
N ARG A 323 16.46 -2.20 -8.23
CA ARG A 323 16.30 -1.23 -9.32
C ARG A 323 17.60 -0.52 -9.67
N TYR A 324 18.36 -0.09 -8.66
CA TYR A 324 19.53 0.79 -8.85
C TYR A 324 20.88 0.11 -8.61
N GLN A 325 20.86 -1.16 -8.15
CA GLN A 325 22.01 -1.96 -7.76
C GLN A 325 22.82 -1.34 -6.61
N GLU A 326 22.18 -0.47 -5.82
CA GLU A 326 22.76 0.20 -4.66
C GLU A 326 21.66 0.62 -3.68
N TYR A 327 22.00 0.71 -2.39
CA TYR A 327 21.17 1.36 -1.38
C TYR A 327 21.48 2.87 -1.32
N PRO A 328 20.51 3.72 -0.92
CA PRO A 328 20.80 5.11 -0.61
C PRO A 328 21.64 5.20 0.66
N GLY A 329 22.51 6.21 0.75
CA GLY A 329 23.32 6.43 1.96
C GLY A 329 22.50 6.97 3.14
N ILE A 330 21.44 7.73 2.89
CA ILE A 330 20.58 8.33 3.91
C ILE A 330 19.11 8.06 3.57
N VAL A 331 18.35 7.62 4.57
CA VAL A 331 16.89 7.45 4.45
C VAL A 331 16.17 8.25 5.52
N VAL A 332 15.14 9.00 5.13
CA VAL A 332 14.37 9.84 6.04
C VAL A 332 12.90 9.47 5.94
N ALA A 333 12.31 9.03 7.06
CA ALA A 333 10.93 8.53 7.08
C ALA A 333 10.18 8.97 8.35
N ASP A 334 8.85 8.83 8.33
CA ASP A 334 8.00 9.20 9.45
C ASP A 334 8.01 8.17 10.60
N ALA A 335 7.15 8.38 11.60
CA ALA A 335 7.10 7.51 12.76
C ALA A 335 6.55 6.10 12.48
N GLY A 336 5.83 5.92 11.36
CA GLY A 336 5.29 4.65 10.91
C GLY A 336 6.37 3.63 10.55
N TYR A 337 7.56 4.10 10.17
CA TYR A 337 8.70 3.25 9.80
C TYR A 337 9.65 2.91 10.96
N GLY A 338 9.55 3.59 12.11
CA GLY A 338 10.45 3.34 13.24
C GLY A 338 10.15 2.03 13.98
N SER A 339 10.97 1.00 13.75
CA SER A 339 10.88 -0.31 14.40
C SER A 339 12.26 -0.95 14.58
N TYR A 340 12.34 -1.95 15.48
CA TYR A 340 13.56 -2.71 15.71
C TYR A 340 14.12 -3.29 14.40
N ASP A 341 13.29 -3.99 13.63
CA ASP A 341 13.70 -4.63 12.38
C ASP A 341 14.22 -3.61 11.35
N ASN A 342 13.56 -2.46 11.22
CA ASN A 342 13.98 -1.44 10.26
C ASN A 342 15.27 -0.76 10.67
N TYR A 343 15.49 -0.53 11.97
CA TYR A 343 16.76 0.00 12.48
C TYR A 343 17.90 -1.00 12.29
N MET A 344 17.67 -2.28 12.58
CA MET A 344 18.66 -3.34 12.37
C MET A 344 19.00 -3.49 10.88
N TYR A 345 17.99 -3.43 10.01
CA TYR A 345 18.20 -3.46 8.56
C TYR A 345 19.03 -2.28 8.06
N CYS A 346 18.75 -1.06 8.54
CA CYS A 346 19.57 0.11 8.22
C CYS A 346 21.03 -0.08 8.64
N LEU A 347 21.30 -0.61 9.84
CA LEU A 347 22.66 -0.91 10.28
C LEU A 347 23.33 -1.99 9.41
N GLU A 348 22.62 -3.08 9.10
CA GLU A 348 23.16 -4.17 8.28
C GLU A 348 23.55 -3.71 6.87
N LYS A 349 22.76 -2.80 6.28
CA LYS A 349 22.97 -2.29 4.92
C LYS A 349 23.79 -1.00 4.85
N ASP A 350 24.35 -0.54 5.97
CA ASP A 350 25.11 0.72 6.08
C ASP A 350 24.32 1.95 5.59
N ILE A 351 23.04 2.03 5.99
CA ILE A 351 22.11 3.11 5.67
C ILE A 351 21.93 3.99 6.91
N GLU A 352 22.19 5.30 6.79
CA GLU A 352 21.93 6.25 7.87
C GLU A 352 20.42 6.58 7.94
N GLY A 353 19.72 5.85 8.81
CA GLY A 353 18.26 5.89 8.93
C GLY A 353 17.72 6.95 9.90
N TYR A 354 17.23 8.08 9.37
CA TYR A 354 16.47 9.09 10.09
C TYR A 354 14.99 8.68 10.24
N LEU A 355 14.74 7.49 10.78
CA LEU A 355 13.40 6.94 10.96
C LEU A 355 12.86 7.32 12.34
N LYS A 356 11.88 8.22 12.40
CA LYS A 356 11.27 8.60 13.68
C LYS A 356 10.72 7.36 14.39
N TYR A 357 10.92 7.25 15.70
CA TYR A 357 10.18 6.29 16.50
C TYR A 357 8.88 6.91 17.03
N GLN A 358 7.89 6.07 17.34
CA GLN A 358 6.53 6.48 17.74
C GLN A 358 6.46 7.55 18.84
N ASN A 359 7.32 7.46 19.86
CA ASN A 359 7.32 8.40 20.99
C ASN A 359 8.15 9.68 20.76
N TYR A 360 8.89 9.81 19.66
CA TYR A 360 9.85 10.89 19.43
C TYR A 360 9.23 12.29 19.59
N ARG A 361 8.02 12.50 19.04
CA ARG A 361 7.30 13.78 19.19
C ARG A 361 6.77 13.98 20.62
N TYR A 362 6.28 12.92 21.25
CA TYR A 362 5.63 12.99 22.55
C TYR A 362 6.62 13.20 23.70
N GLU A 363 7.85 12.67 23.60
CA GLU A 363 8.93 12.85 24.58
C GLU A 363 9.26 14.32 24.86
N LYS A 364 9.03 15.19 23.88
CA LYS A 364 9.27 16.64 24.01
C LYS A 364 8.18 17.35 24.83
N THR A 365 7.03 16.71 25.05
CA THR A 365 5.89 17.31 25.75
C THR A 365 6.04 17.26 27.28
N ALA A 366 5.55 18.29 27.99
CA ALA A 366 5.58 18.34 29.45
C ALA A 366 4.80 17.18 30.09
N LYS A 367 3.69 16.74 29.48
CA LYS A 367 2.89 15.60 29.95
C LYS A 367 3.72 14.31 29.96
N PHE A 368 4.49 14.06 28.90
CA PHE A 368 5.34 12.87 28.83
C PHE A 368 6.43 12.92 29.91
N LYS A 369 7.11 14.05 30.06
CA LYS A 369 8.21 14.21 31.03
C LYS A 369 7.77 14.10 32.49
N LYS A 370 6.55 14.55 32.81
CA LYS A 370 6.00 14.54 34.19
C LYS A 370 5.34 13.21 34.57
N ASP A 371 5.10 12.30 33.62
CA ASP A 371 4.45 11.03 33.89
C ASP A 371 5.42 10.04 34.57
N ILE A 372 5.40 10.03 35.90
CA ILE A 372 6.23 9.16 36.75
C ILE A 372 5.94 7.66 36.55
N TYR A 373 4.84 7.29 35.88
CA TYR A 373 4.50 5.89 35.63
C TYR A 373 5.01 5.39 34.27
N ARG A 374 5.58 6.23 33.41
CA ARG A 374 6.19 5.76 32.17
C ARG A 374 7.48 5.01 32.43
N LYS A 375 7.73 3.94 31.65
CA LYS A 375 8.95 3.13 31.79
C LYS A 375 10.21 3.95 31.50
N GLU A 376 10.11 4.89 30.57
CA GLU A 376 11.20 5.77 30.15
C GLU A 376 11.60 6.77 31.24
N ASN A 377 10.69 7.06 32.18
CA ASN A 377 10.90 8.00 33.28
C ASN A 377 11.15 7.31 34.63
N LEU A 378 11.25 5.97 34.66
CA LEU A 378 11.58 5.26 35.89
C LEU A 378 13.03 5.55 36.30
N LEU A 379 13.23 5.71 37.60
CA LEU A 379 14.57 5.85 38.16
C LEU A 379 15.36 4.57 37.91
N ARG A 380 16.63 4.73 37.50
CA ARG A 380 17.60 3.66 37.35
C ARG A 380 18.71 3.87 38.37
N GLU A 381 18.97 2.87 39.19
CA GLU A 381 20.14 2.85 40.07
C GLU A 381 21.41 2.66 39.26
N GLU A 382 22.57 2.97 39.86
CA GLU A 382 23.90 2.76 39.25
C GLU A 382 24.14 1.29 38.85
N ASN A 383 23.52 0.35 39.54
CA ASN A 383 23.55 -1.09 39.23
C ASN A 383 22.60 -1.51 38.09
N GLY A 384 21.92 -0.56 37.44
CA GLY A 384 20.97 -0.79 36.34
C GLY A 384 19.56 -1.20 36.77
N LYS A 385 19.27 -1.36 38.07
CA LYS A 385 17.93 -1.72 38.56
C LYS A 385 16.96 -0.58 38.39
N LEU A 386 15.74 -0.91 37.98
CA LEU A 386 14.64 0.05 37.88
C LEU A 386 13.95 0.16 39.23
N ILE A 387 13.64 1.39 39.62
CA ILE A 387 12.86 1.70 40.82
C ILE A 387 11.52 2.30 40.39
N CYS A 388 10.42 1.79 40.96
CA CYS A 388 9.11 2.40 40.78
C CYS A 388 8.96 3.71 41.59
N PRO A 389 7.94 4.55 41.32
CA PRO A 389 7.75 5.81 42.05
C PRO A 389 7.57 5.69 43.58
N GLN A 390 7.27 4.49 44.09
CA GLN A 390 7.17 4.19 45.52
C GLN A 390 8.50 3.70 46.12
N GLY A 391 9.62 3.77 45.39
CA GLY A 391 10.93 3.31 45.87
C GLY A 391 11.14 1.80 45.82
N ARG A 392 10.33 1.05 45.04
CA ARG A 392 10.42 -0.43 44.98
C ARG A 392 11.17 -0.91 43.74
N GLU A 393 12.04 -1.88 43.93
CA GLU A 393 12.83 -2.50 42.86
C GLU A 393 11.97 -3.38 41.93
N PHE A 394 12.31 -3.32 40.65
CA PHE A 394 11.95 -4.33 39.68
C PHE A 394 12.99 -5.45 39.65
N VAL A 395 12.51 -6.70 39.59
CA VAL A 395 13.35 -7.90 39.51
C VAL A 395 13.23 -8.49 38.11
N TYR A 396 14.35 -8.90 37.55
CA TYR A 396 14.39 -9.65 36.31
C TYR A 396 13.57 -10.94 36.45
N LYS A 397 12.68 -11.20 35.49
CA LYS A 397 11.80 -12.36 35.50
C LYS A 397 12.20 -13.39 34.45
N ARG A 398 12.35 -12.94 33.20
CA ARG A 398 12.69 -13.76 32.04
C ARG A 398 12.99 -12.90 30.83
N ASP A 399 13.61 -13.53 29.85
CA ASP A 399 13.66 -13.03 28.49
C ASP A 399 12.39 -13.45 27.74
N SER A 400 12.03 -12.62 26.76
CA SER A 400 10.98 -12.88 25.81
C SER A 400 11.55 -12.67 24.43
N GLU A 401 11.76 -13.76 23.70
CA GLU A 401 12.16 -13.71 22.31
C GLU A 401 10.95 -13.43 21.42
N ASN A 402 11.13 -12.54 20.44
CA ASN A 402 10.12 -12.29 19.41
C ASN A 402 10.45 -13.10 18.16
N THR A 403 9.84 -14.28 18.03
CA THR A 403 10.02 -15.19 16.87
C THR A 403 9.38 -14.69 15.57
N LYS A 404 8.68 -13.55 15.60
CA LYS A 404 8.03 -12.95 14.42
C LYS A 404 8.79 -11.74 13.86
N ALA A 405 9.87 -11.32 14.54
CA ALA A 405 10.74 -10.27 14.04
C ALA A 405 11.63 -10.84 12.94
N ASP A 406 12.00 -9.99 11.98
CA ASP A 406 12.94 -10.38 10.91
C ASP A 406 14.36 -10.53 11.46
N TYR A 407 14.66 -9.83 12.56
CA TYR A 407 15.92 -9.92 13.30
C TYR A 407 15.71 -10.53 14.69
N PRO A 408 16.70 -11.29 15.22
CA PRO A 408 16.66 -11.77 16.60
C PRO A 408 16.43 -10.62 17.57
N CYS A 409 15.31 -10.69 18.29
CA CYS A 409 14.83 -9.59 19.12
C CYS A 409 14.47 -10.12 20.51
N ILE A 410 15.27 -9.74 21.50
CA ILE A 410 15.09 -10.16 22.90
C ILE A 410 14.55 -8.97 23.70
N THR A 411 13.45 -9.20 24.40
CA THR A 411 12.87 -8.25 25.36
C THR A 411 12.95 -8.82 26.76
N GLN A 412 13.65 -8.12 27.65
CA GLN A 412 13.74 -8.46 29.06
C GLN A 412 12.46 -8.04 29.78
N VAL A 413 11.88 -8.96 30.55
CA VAL A 413 10.68 -8.71 31.36
C VAL A 413 11.09 -8.54 32.81
N TRP A 414 10.76 -7.37 33.36
CA TRP A 414 11.05 -6.99 34.73
C TRP A 414 9.76 -6.83 35.53
N GLU A 415 9.66 -7.47 36.69
CA GLU A 415 8.46 -7.45 37.54
C GLU A 415 8.72 -6.64 38.82
N CYS A 416 7.85 -5.68 39.14
CA CYS A 416 7.93 -4.94 40.39
C CYS A 416 7.56 -5.83 41.57
N LYS A 417 8.40 -5.86 42.62
CA LYS A 417 8.07 -6.51 43.90
C LYS A 417 6.85 -5.83 44.52
N THR A 418 5.67 -6.36 44.24
CA THR A 418 4.39 -5.78 44.69
C THR A 418 3.80 -6.61 45.83
N TYR A 419 3.75 -6.05 47.04
CA TYR A 419 2.93 -6.56 48.14
C TYR A 419 1.50 -6.04 48.03
N ASN A 420 0.54 -6.75 48.62
CA ASN A 420 -0.91 -6.61 48.40
C ASN A 420 -1.57 -5.24 48.71
N ARG A 421 -0.82 -4.18 49.05
CA ARG A 421 -1.34 -2.83 49.32
C ARG A 421 -0.35 -1.74 48.86
N CYS A 422 -0.39 -1.37 47.57
CA CYS A 422 0.36 -0.21 47.05
C CYS A 422 -0.58 0.99 46.87
N PRO A 423 -0.31 2.17 47.48
CA PRO A 423 -1.18 3.34 47.37
C PRO A 423 -1.30 3.85 45.93
N LEU A 424 -0.22 3.75 45.15
CA LEU A 424 -0.17 4.21 43.76
C LEU A 424 -0.73 3.18 42.75
N LYS A 425 -1.26 2.02 43.20
CA LYS A 425 -1.63 0.92 42.29
C LYS A 425 -2.63 1.36 41.22
N LYS A 426 -3.67 2.13 41.60
CA LYS A 426 -4.77 2.54 40.72
C LYS A 426 -4.26 3.32 39.50
N ASP A 427 -3.32 4.22 39.72
CA ASP A 427 -2.74 5.08 38.68
C ASP A 427 -1.56 4.40 37.96
N CYS A 428 -0.89 3.47 38.65
CA CYS A 428 0.33 2.81 38.18
C CYS A 428 0.09 1.62 37.24
N THR A 429 -0.86 0.73 37.53
CA THR A 429 -1.15 -0.45 36.68
C THR A 429 -2.52 -1.08 36.97
N LYS A 430 -3.18 -1.58 35.92
CA LYS A 430 -4.40 -2.41 36.04
C LYS A 430 -4.09 -3.89 36.28
N ALA A 431 -2.86 -4.33 36.03
CA ALA A 431 -2.46 -5.72 36.20
C ALA A 431 -2.30 -6.10 37.68
N LYS A 432 -2.27 -7.41 37.98
CA LYS A 432 -2.04 -7.91 39.35
C LYS A 432 -0.70 -7.43 39.90
N LYS A 433 0.34 -7.48 39.06
CA LYS A 433 1.69 -6.95 39.31
C LYS A 433 2.12 -6.09 38.14
N ARG A 434 2.96 -5.08 38.39
CA ARG A 434 3.50 -4.23 37.32
C ARG A 434 4.69 -4.92 36.67
N GLU A 435 4.61 -5.11 35.36
CA GLU A 435 5.72 -5.56 34.52
C GLU A 435 6.20 -4.42 33.62
N VAL A 436 7.50 -4.39 33.35
CA VAL A 436 8.14 -3.45 32.40
C VAL A 436 8.96 -4.28 31.42
N HIS A 437 8.82 -3.92 30.15
CA HIS A 437 9.47 -4.58 29.03
C HIS A 437 10.55 -3.68 28.45
N ILE A 438 11.79 -4.14 28.49
CA ILE A 438 12.98 -3.40 28.05
C ILE A 438 13.67 -4.22 26.98
N ASN A 439 13.98 -3.58 25.87
CA ASN A 439 14.85 -4.13 24.84
C ASN A 439 16.07 -3.19 24.81
N PRO A 440 17.21 -3.58 25.42
CA PRO A 440 18.39 -2.74 25.50
C PRO A 440 18.91 -2.29 24.13
N ILE A 441 18.96 -3.21 23.16
CA ILE A 441 19.38 -2.93 21.79
C ILE A 441 18.45 -1.91 21.14
N LEU A 442 17.13 -2.07 21.27
CA LEU A 442 16.18 -1.08 20.74
C LEU A 442 16.33 0.29 21.40
N ASP A 443 16.65 0.33 22.69
CA ASP A 443 16.85 1.59 23.41
C ASP A 443 18.14 2.28 22.93
N GLU A 444 19.22 1.53 22.67
CA GLU A 444 20.46 2.03 22.05
C GLU A 444 20.22 2.54 20.62
N LEU A 445 19.53 1.76 19.78
CA LEU A 445 19.15 2.14 18.42
C LEU A 445 18.35 3.45 18.41
N LYS A 446 17.39 3.59 19.33
CA LYS A 446 16.60 4.82 19.45
C LYS A 446 17.44 6.00 19.95
N ALA A 447 18.40 5.77 20.84
CA ALA A 447 19.30 6.82 21.30
C ALA A 447 20.13 7.37 20.14
N HIS A 448 20.74 6.48 19.35
CA HIS A 448 21.49 6.85 18.15
C HIS A 448 20.60 7.60 17.13
N VAL A 449 19.43 7.05 16.82
CA VAL A 449 18.46 7.70 15.90
C VAL A 449 18.01 9.06 16.43
N LYS A 450 17.86 9.22 17.75
CA LYS A 450 17.51 10.50 18.37
C LYS A 450 18.61 11.54 18.19
N GLU A 451 19.87 11.17 18.37
CA GLU A 451 21.03 12.04 18.11
C GLU A 451 21.04 12.51 16.65
N LEU A 452 20.86 11.59 15.70
CA LEU A 452 20.72 11.92 14.28
C LEU A 452 19.56 12.90 14.04
N LEU A 453 18.35 12.59 14.54
CA LEU A 453 17.15 13.40 14.33
C LEU A 453 17.24 14.80 14.95
N ASP A 454 17.89 14.94 16.10
CA ASP A 454 18.05 16.20 16.83
C ASP A 454 19.27 17.02 16.37
N SER A 455 20.16 16.45 15.55
CA SER A 455 21.24 17.19 14.88
C SER A 455 20.72 18.27 13.91
N GLU A 456 21.55 19.25 13.58
CA GLU A 456 21.21 20.30 12.61
C GLU A 456 20.87 19.72 11.23
N ALA A 457 21.68 18.78 10.75
CA ALA A 457 21.42 18.06 9.50
C ALA A 457 20.08 17.30 9.56
N GLY A 458 19.81 16.59 10.65
CA GLY A 458 18.55 15.87 10.86
C GLY A 458 17.31 16.77 10.91
N ILE A 459 17.44 18.00 11.40
CA ILE A 459 16.36 18.99 11.35
C ILE A 459 16.09 19.41 9.90
N GLN A 460 17.14 19.74 9.14
CA GLN A 460 17.03 20.15 7.73
C GLN A 460 16.43 19.03 6.87
N LEU A 461 16.94 17.80 7.00
CA LEU A 461 16.43 16.62 6.29
C LEU A 461 14.94 16.39 6.58
N ARG A 462 14.50 16.55 7.83
CA ARG A 462 13.08 16.41 8.17
C ARG A 462 12.21 17.52 7.58
N GLN A 463 12.72 18.75 7.48
CA GLN A 463 12.02 19.84 6.79
C GLN A 463 11.89 19.53 5.30
N GLN A 464 12.96 19.06 4.66
CA GLN A 464 12.95 18.65 3.26
C GLN A 464 11.95 17.51 2.99
N ARG A 465 11.88 16.50 3.88
CA ARG A 465 10.89 15.42 3.77
C ARG A 465 9.45 15.94 3.75
N CYS A 466 9.14 16.92 4.61
CA CYS A 466 7.79 17.52 4.64
C CYS A 466 7.48 18.31 3.36
N ILE A 467 8.48 18.86 2.69
CA ILE A 467 8.29 19.58 1.42
C ILE A 467 8.14 18.61 0.25
N GLN A 468 9.02 17.61 0.15
CA GLN A 468 9.07 16.68 -0.97
C GLN A 468 7.96 15.62 -0.85
N ALA A 469 8.07 14.71 0.12
CA ALA A 469 7.23 13.52 0.17
C ALA A 469 5.75 13.81 0.49
N GLU A 470 5.46 14.72 1.43
CA GLU A 470 4.06 15.11 1.70
C GLU A 470 3.48 15.93 0.53
N GLY A 471 4.32 16.75 -0.14
CA GLY A 471 3.95 17.53 -1.31
C GLY A 471 3.54 16.66 -2.50
N THR A 472 4.30 15.59 -2.78
CA THR A 472 4.02 14.68 -3.91
C THR A 472 2.69 13.96 -3.76
N PHE A 473 2.39 13.36 -2.61
CA PHE A 473 1.06 12.77 -2.38
C PHE A 473 -0.05 13.83 -2.40
N GLY A 474 0.22 15.04 -1.91
CA GLY A 474 -0.70 16.18 -1.99
C GLY A 474 -1.08 16.51 -3.43
N ILE A 475 -0.09 16.63 -4.31
CA ILE A 475 -0.27 16.90 -5.75
C ILE A 475 -1.04 15.75 -6.41
N ILE A 476 -0.58 14.50 -6.25
CA ILE A 476 -1.20 13.34 -6.90
C ILE A 476 -2.67 13.19 -6.48
N LYS A 477 -2.98 13.33 -5.19
CA LYS A 477 -4.34 13.13 -4.69
C LYS A 477 -5.26 14.32 -4.96
N ASN A 478 -4.80 15.54 -4.65
CA ASN A 478 -5.67 16.71 -4.68
C ASN A 478 -5.62 17.43 -6.02
N ASP A 479 -4.44 17.82 -6.49
CA ASP A 479 -4.28 18.62 -7.71
C ASP A 479 -4.58 17.80 -8.96
N TRP A 480 -4.08 16.57 -8.98
CA TRP A 480 -4.28 15.60 -10.06
C TRP A 480 -5.56 14.78 -9.87
N GLN A 481 -6.26 14.97 -8.74
CA GLN A 481 -7.52 14.31 -8.41
C GLN A 481 -7.46 12.77 -8.42
N TYR A 482 -6.26 12.18 -8.27
CA TYR A 482 -6.07 10.74 -8.21
C TYR A 482 -6.33 10.21 -6.80
N ASN A 483 -7.61 10.19 -6.42
CA ASN A 483 -8.05 9.84 -5.06
C ASN A 483 -8.39 8.36 -4.88
N ARG A 484 -8.47 7.59 -5.97
CA ARG A 484 -8.88 6.19 -5.96
C ARG A 484 -8.17 5.43 -7.06
N ILE A 485 -7.78 4.19 -6.76
CA ILE A 485 -7.23 3.25 -7.72
C ILE A 485 -8.35 2.73 -8.64
N HIS A 486 -8.11 2.64 -9.94
CA HIS A 486 -9.11 2.23 -10.93
C HIS A 486 -9.03 0.74 -11.29
N ARG A 487 -7.85 0.13 -11.19
CA ARG A 487 -7.64 -1.31 -11.44
C ARG A 487 -7.85 -2.15 -10.18
N ARG A 488 -7.92 -3.47 -10.36
CA ARG A 488 -8.10 -4.47 -9.30
C ARG A 488 -7.00 -5.53 -9.40
N GLY A 489 -6.64 -6.12 -8.27
CA GLY A 489 -5.53 -7.06 -8.16
C GLY A 489 -4.18 -6.35 -8.11
N MET A 490 -3.28 -6.86 -7.27
CA MET A 490 -2.02 -6.23 -6.89
C MET A 490 -1.19 -5.80 -8.10
N GLU A 491 -0.98 -6.72 -9.04
CA GLU A 491 -0.16 -6.49 -10.23
C GLU A 491 -0.73 -5.37 -11.11
N ASN A 492 -2.05 -5.30 -11.30
CA ASN A 492 -2.65 -4.25 -12.13
C ASN A 492 -2.64 -2.88 -11.43
N VAL A 493 -2.78 -2.89 -10.11
CA VAL A 493 -2.71 -1.69 -9.26
C VAL A 493 -1.29 -1.11 -9.31
N GLU A 494 -0.28 -1.98 -9.20
CA GLU A 494 1.13 -1.61 -9.30
C GLU A 494 1.45 -1.00 -10.68
N ASN A 495 1.00 -1.64 -11.77
CA ASN A 495 1.17 -1.09 -13.12
C ASN A 495 0.49 0.28 -13.29
N GLU A 496 -0.70 0.48 -12.73
CA GLU A 496 -1.40 1.78 -12.75
C GLU A 496 -0.58 2.86 -12.02
N LEU A 497 -0.05 2.54 -10.84
CA LEU A 497 0.73 3.49 -10.04
C LEU A 497 2.08 3.84 -10.69
N TYR A 498 2.76 2.89 -11.35
CA TYR A 498 3.94 3.22 -12.14
C TYR A 498 3.63 4.21 -13.26
N LEU A 499 2.51 4.04 -13.99
CA LEU A 499 2.11 4.99 -15.04
C LEU A 499 1.89 6.40 -14.47
N ILE A 500 1.28 6.51 -13.29
CA ILE A 500 1.04 7.78 -12.60
C ILE A 500 2.35 8.42 -12.18
N CYS A 501 3.26 7.65 -11.58
CA CYS A 501 4.56 8.16 -11.12
C CYS A 501 5.46 8.55 -12.30
N MET A 502 5.42 7.82 -13.42
CA MET A 502 6.09 8.22 -14.66
C MET A 502 5.55 9.57 -15.18
N GLY A 503 4.23 9.73 -15.25
CA GLY A 503 3.60 10.99 -15.62
C GLY A 503 4.03 12.14 -14.70
N PHE A 504 4.02 11.91 -13.39
CA PHE A 504 4.45 12.88 -12.37
C PHE A 504 5.89 13.32 -12.58
N ASN A 505 6.82 12.36 -12.73
CA ASN A 505 8.23 12.66 -12.92
C ASN A 505 8.50 13.38 -14.24
N LEU A 506 7.78 13.05 -15.32
CA LEU A 506 7.89 13.76 -16.60
C LEU A 506 7.44 15.22 -16.48
N MET A 507 6.34 15.49 -15.76
CA MET A 507 5.89 16.86 -15.49
C MET A 507 6.87 17.60 -14.57
N LYS A 508 7.39 16.94 -13.53
CA LYS A 508 8.43 17.51 -12.66
C LYS A 508 9.71 17.85 -13.41
N TYR A 509 10.11 17.01 -14.35
CA TYR A 509 11.25 17.27 -15.23
C TYR A 509 11.04 18.57 -16.02
N HIS A 510 9.88 18.72 -16.64
CA HIS A 510 9.53 19.95 -17.36
C HIS A 510 9.56 21.18 -16.44
N GLN A 511 8.90 21.13 -15.28
CA GLN A 511 8.86 22.23 -14.33
C GLN A 511 10.25 22.64 -13.84
N LYS A 512 11.10 21.67 -13.47
CA LYS A 512 12.47 21.92 -13.02
C LYS A 512 13.31 22.52 -14.15
N LYS A 513 13.15 22.04 -15.38
CA LYS A 513 13.81 22.61 -16.56
C LYS A 513 13.38 24.06 -16.82
N MET A 514 12.09 24.37 -16.70
CA MET A 514 11.61 25.75 -16.84
C MET A 514 12.17 26.66 -15.76
N ARG A 515 12.26 26.20 -14.50
CA ARG A 515 12.89 26.97 -13.42
C ARG A 515 14.36 27.28 -13.73
N MET A 516 15.10 26.35 -14.32
CA MET A 516 16.51 26.55 -14.71
C MET A 516 16.70 27.49 -15.91
N ILE A 517 15.70 27.59 -16.80
CA ILE A 517 15.76 28.50 -17.96
C ILE A 517 15.39 29.93 -17.55
N LEU A 518 14.49 30.08 -16.56
CA LEU A 518 13.98 31.36 -16.09
C LEU A 518 14.79 31.96 -14.93
N SER A 519 15.63 31.16 -14.26
CA SER A 519 16.63 31.59 -13.28
C SER A 519 17.91 32.06 -13.95
#